data_AF-A0A2N4YBB6-F1
#
_entry.id   AF-A0A2N4YBB6-F1
#
_cell.length_a   1.000
_cell.length_b   1.000
_cell.length_c   1.000
_cell.angle_alpha   90.00
_cell.angle_beta   90.00
_cell.angle_gamma   90.00
#
_symmetry.space_group_name_H-M   'P 1'
#
loop_
_entity.id
_entity.type
_entity.pdbx_description
1 polymer ?
#
loop_
_entity_poly.entity_id
_entity_poly.type
_entity_poly.pdbx_seq_one_letter_code
_entity_poly.pdbx_strand_id
1 'polypeptide(L)'
;MSPELPIALLAGVVLGASAHRAGLCTVKAVAEVATTGRAHILWSFLKASLWTTGILALAALFGAAVDLGQRPILASGIAGGLIFGLGAAVNGACSFSTLSRLADGHLVMLFTVLGWGIGIVLFQHVTSGIHLPAVAGSIPVALTLPLFL
;
A
#
# COMPACT_ATOMS: atom_id res chain seq x y z
N MET A 1 17.08 22.23 -9.70
CA MET A 1 17.04 20.80 -9.37
C MET A 1 16.90 20.70 -7.87
N SER A 2 15.70 20.37 -7.42
CA SER A 2 15.35 20.32 -6.01
C SER A 2 16.11 19.19 -5.30
N PRO A 3 16.73 19.44 -4.12
CA PRO A 3 17.50 18.42 -3.38
C PRO A 3 16.64 17.23 -2.89
N GLU A 4 15.31 17.32 -2.97
CA GLU A 4 14.40 16.22 -2.65
C GLU A 4 14.33 15.11 -3.72
N LEU A 5 14.66 15.39 -4.99
CA LEU A 5 14.61 14.39 -6.07
C LEU A 5 15.55 13.19 -5.83
N PRO A 6 16.85 13.36 -5.49
CA PRO A 6 17.73 12.22 -5.25
C PRO A 6 17.29 11.40 -4.03
N ILE A 7 16.73 12.04 -3.01
CA ILE A 7 16.24 11.35 -1.81
C ILE A 7 15.02 10.49 -2.17
N ALA A 8 14.06 11.04 -2.93
CA ALA A 8 12.90 10.29 -3.40
C ALA A 8 13.30 9.12 -4.32
N LEU A 9 14.29 9.34 -5.20
CA LEU A 9 14.79 8.30 -6.10
C LEU A 9 15.46 7.18 -5.30
N LEU A 10 16.32 7.52 -4.34
CA LEU A 10 17.03 6.57 -3.50
C LEU A 10 16.04 5.78 -2.62
N ALA A 11 15.05 6.45 -2.02
CA ALA A 11 13.98 5.78 -1.28
C ALA A 11 13.18 4.82 -2.18
N GLY A 12 12.83 5.25 -3.40
CA GLY A 12 12.14 4.41 -4.38
C GLY A 12 12.95 3.17 -4.76
N VAL A 13 14.25 3.31 -4.98
CA VAL A 13 15.15 2.17 -5.29
C VAL A 13 15.23 1.21 -4.11
N VAL A 14 15.40 1.71 -2.88
CA VAL A 14 15.45 0.87 -1.67
C VAL A 14 14.14 0.12 -1.44
N LEU A 15 13.00 0.81 -1.61
CA LEU A 15 11.67 0.20 -1.52
C LEU A 15 11.45 -0.84 -2.62
N GLY A 16 11.83 -0.55 -3.86
CA GLY A 16 11.74 -1.49 -4.97
C GLY A 16 12.60 -2.74 -4.76
N ALA A 17 13.87 -2.56 -4.37
CA ALA A 17 14.80 -3.66 -4.14
C ALA A 17 14.37 -4.54 -2.95
N SER A 18 13.87 -3.93 -1.88
CA SER A 18 13.34 -4.66 -0.72
C SER A 18 12.04 -5.40 -1.06
N ALA A 19 11.10 -4.77 -1.76
CA ALA A 19 9.87 -5.41 -2.21
C ALA A 19 10.14 -6.60 -3.14
N HIS A 20 11.10 -6.45 -4.07
CA HIS A 20 11.52 -7.52 -4.98
C HIS A 20 12.10 -8.72 -4.22
N ARG A 21 13.02 -8.49 -3.27
CA ARG A 21 13.63 -9.58 -2.49
C ARG A 21 12.66 -10.24 -1.52
N ALA A 22 11.79 -9.46 -0.88
CA ALA A 22 10.90 -9.95 0.16
C ALA A 22 9.66 -10.66 -0.41
N GLY A 23 9.35 -10.49 -1.71
CA GLY A 23 8.22 -11.16 -2.36
C GLY A 23 6.87 -10.84 -1.71
N LEU A 24 6.75 -9.65 -1.11
CA LEU A 24 5.65 -9.22 -0.27
C LEU A 24 4.41 -8.94 -1.12
N CYS A 25 3.62 -9.98 -1.36
CA CYS A 25 2.34 -9.91 -2.05
C CYS A 25 1.22 -10.29 -1.08
N THR A 26 0.29 -9.38 -0.83
CA THR A 26 -0.88 -9.63 0.02
C THR A 26 -1.74 -10.77 -0.53
N VAL A 27 -1.89 -10.87 -1.86
CA VAL A 27 -2.59 -12.00 -2.51
C VAL A 27 -1.92 -13.33 -2.19
N LYS A 28 -0.59 -13.38 -2.24
CA LYS A 28 0.19 -14.58 -1.89
C LYS A 28 0.07 -14.92 -0.40
N ALA A 29 0.05 -13.91 0.46
CA ALA A 29 -0.16 -14.08 1.91
C ALA A 29 -1.52 -14.72 2.21
N VAL A 30 -2.58 -14.22 1.56
CA VAL A 30 -3.94 -14.78 1.71
C VAL A 30 -4.02 -16.19 1.13
N ALA A 31 -3.40 -16.42 -0.04
CA ALA A 31 -3.37 -17.75 -0.65
C ALA A 31 -2.60 -18.77 0.21
N GLU A 32 -1.47 -18.39 0.83
CA GLU A 32 -0.72 -19.24 1.75
C GLU A 32 -1.59 -19.65 2.95
N VAL A 33 -2.27 -18.68 3.57
CA VAL A 33 -3.16 -18.93 4.71
C VAL A 33 -4.33 -19.82 4.29
N ALA A 34 -4.96 -19.56 3.15
CA ALA A 34 -6.11 -20.31 2.66
C ALA A 34 -5.78 -21.75 2.26
N THR A 35 -4.59 -22.01 1.72
CA THR A 35 -4.22 -23.34 1.19
C THR A 35 -3.41 -24.18 2.16
N THR A 36 -2.46 -23.58 2.88
CA THR A 36 -1.51 -24.31 3.74
C THR A 36 -1.80 -24.14 5.23
N GLY A 37 -2.67 -23.20 5.60
CA GLY A 37 -2.93 -22.82 6.99
C GLY A 37 -1.76 -22.10 7.67
N ARG A 38 -0.67 -21.80 6.95
CA ARG A 38 0.49 -21.09 7.47
C ARG A 38 0.37 -19.60 7.19
N ALA A 39 0.73 -18.78 8.16
CA ALA A 39 0.61 -17.32 8.11
C ALA A 39 1.98 -16.63 8.13
N HIS A 40 3.03 -17.25 7.58
CA HIS A 40 4.40 -16.73 7.74
C HIS A 40 4.59 -15.38 7.02
N ILE A 41 4.06 -15.24 5.81
CA ILE A 41 4.08 -13.97 5.08
C ILE A 41 3.24 -12.92 5.84
N LEU A 42 2.03 -13.28 6.30
CA LEU A 42 1.15 -12.37 7.03
C LEU A 42 1.77 -11.88 8.35
N TRP A 43 2.46 -12.75 9.08
CA TRP A 43 3.19 -12.42 10.30
C TRP A 43 4.35 -11.45 10.05
N SER A 44 5.00 -11.57 8.90
CA SER A 44 6.06 -10.64 8.49
C SER A 44 5.50 -9.24 8.20
N PHE A 45 4.36 -9.15 7.51
CA PHE A 45 3.64 -7.89 7.31
C PHE A 45 3.19 -7.25 8.62
N LEU A 46 2.65 -8.05 9.53
CA LEU A 46 2.17 -7.55 10.82
C LEU A 46 3.31 -6.98 11.65
N LYS A 47 4.44 -7.70 11.75
CA LYS A 47 5.65 -7.20 12.43
C LYS A 47 6.18 -5.92 11.80
N ALA A 48 6.22 -5.84 10.47
CA ALA A 48 6.66 -4.62 9.78
C ALA A 48 5.75 -3.44 10.11
N SER A 49 4.42 -3.62 10.05
CA SER A 49 3.43 -2.59 10.40
C SER A 49 3.54 -2.15 11.86
N LEU A 50 3.78 -3.10 12.78
CA LEU A 50 3.98 -2.80 14.19
C LEU A 50 5.26 -2.00 14.43
N TRP A 51 6.35 -2.37 13.77
CA TRP A 51 7.61 -1.62 13.83
C TRP A 51 7.47 -0.21 13.28
N THR A 52 6.83 -0.03 12.12
CA THR A 52 6.64 1.31 11.55
C THR A 52 5.76 2.18 12.45
N THR A 53 4.69 1.61 13.02
CA THR A 53 3.81 2.32 13.94
C THR A 53 4.55 2.70 15.23
N GLY A 54 5.36 1.77 15.78
CA GLY A 54 6.15 2.02 16.99
C GLY A 54 7.22 3.11 16.79
N ILE A 55 7.95 3.08 15.67
CA ILE A 55 8.95 4.11 15.34
C ILE A 55 8.27 5.47 15.17
N LEU A 56 7.11 5.50 14.50
CA LEU A 56 6.38 6.75 14.29
C LEU A 56 5.81 7.31 15.59
N ALA A 57 5.30 6.46 16.48
CA ALA A 57 4.85 6.86 17.81
C ALA A 57 6.01 7.40 18.66
N LEU A 58 7.18 6.77 18.61
CA LEU A 58 8.39 7.28 19.28
C LEU A 58 8.81 8.63 18.69
N ALA A 59 8.84 8.79 17.37
CA ALA A 59 9.17 10.05 16.72
C ALA A 59 8.20 11.19 17.12
N ALA A 60 6.91 10.87 17.27
CA ALA A 60 5.91 11.81 17.74
C ALA A 60 6.18 12.30 19.17
N LEU A 61 6.72 11.46 20.06
CA LEU A 61 7.13 11.87 21.42
C LEU A 61 8.29 12.88 21.40
N PHE A 62 9.17 12.80 20.40
CA PHE A 62 10.28 13.73 20.21
C PHE A 62 9.91 14.99 19.41
N GLY A 63 8.61 15.23 19.15
CA GLY A 63 8.13 16.40 18.42
C GLY A 63 8.30 16.31 16.90
N ALA A 64 8.76 15.17 16.36
CA ALA A 64 8.79 14.89 14.93
C ALA A 64 7.43 14.31 14.49
N ALA A 65 6.37 15.11 14.63
CA ALA A 65 5.04 14.73 14.19
C ALA A 65 4.97 14.76 12.67
N VAL A 66 4.89 13.58 12.04
CA VAL A 66 4.62 13.45 10.61
C VAL A 66 3.13 13.58 10.39
N ASP A 67 2.72 14.47 9.48
CA ASP A 67 1.34 14.58 9.07
C ASP A 67 0.93 13.32 8.28
N LEU A 68 0.18 12.45 8.94
CA LEU A 68 -0.41 11.28 8.32
C LEU A 68 -1.70 11.73 7.66
N GLY A 69 -1.70 11.82 6.33
CA GLY A 69 -2.91 12.11 5.56
C GLY A 69 -4.00 11.06 5.84
N GLN A 70 -4.91 11.35 6.77
CA GLN A 70 -6.01 10.47 7.09
C GLN A 70 -7.07 10.56 5.98
N ARG A 71 -7.32 9.43 5.32
CA ARG A 71 -8.42 9.30 4.37
C ARG A 71 -9.60 8.70 5.11
N PRO A 72 -10.78 9.38 5.18
CA PRO A 72 -11.94 8.80 5.84
C PRO A 72 -12.32 7.47 5.17
N ILE A 73 -12.74 6.49 5.97
CA ILE A 73 -13.23 5.21 5.45
C ILE A 73 -14.61 5.47 4.84
N LEU A 74 -14.62 5.62 3.52
CA LEU A 74 -15.82 5.85 2.74
C LEU A 74 -16.26 4.53 2.09
N ALA A 75 -17.57 4.37 1.90
CA ALA A 75 -18.13 3.22 1.19
C ALA A 75 -17.51 3.06 -0.21
N SER A 76 -17.19 4.17 -0.90
CA SER A 76 -16.47 4.17 -2.18
C SER A 76 -15.06 3.61 -2.09
N GLY A 77 -14.35 3.88 -0.99
CA GLY A 77 -13.02 3.32 -0.71
C GLY A 77 -13.07 1.81 -0.45
N ILE A 78 -14.09 1.34 0.29
CA ILE A 78 -14.30 -0.09 0.52
C ILE A 78 -14.66 -0.80 -0.79
N ALA A 79 -15.59 -0.25 -1.56
CA ALA A 79 -15.98 -0.80 -2.86
C ALA A 79 -14.79 -0.84 -3.83
N GLY A 80 -14.01 0.23 -3.91
CA GLY A 80 -12.80 0.29 -4.73
C GLY A 80 -11.74 -0.73 -4.28
N GLY A 81 -11.53 -0.88 -2.98
CA GLY A 81 -10.61 -1.88 -2.42
C GLY A 81 -11.02 -3.32 -2.72
N LEU A 82 -12.32 -3.62 -2.65
CA LEU A 82 -12.86 -4.94 -3.01
C LEU A 82 -12.70 -5.23 -4.51
N ILE A 83 -13.05 -4.28 -5.38
CA ILE A 83 -12.90 -4.43 -6.83
C ILE A 83 -11.41 -4.62 -7.20
N PHE A 84 -10.54 -3.80 -6.60
CA PHE A 84 -9.09 -3.91 -6.79
C PHE A 84 -8.54 -5.26 -6.29
N GLY A 85 -8.98 -5.71 -5.12
CA GLY A 85 -8.58 -6.99 -4.55
C GLY A 85 -9.02 -8.17 -5.41
N LEU A 86 -10.26 -8.14 -5.94
CA LEU A 86 -10.75 -9.15 -6.87
C LEU A 86 -9.94 -9.16 -8.18
N GLY A 87 -9.64 -7.98 -8.73
CA GLY A 87 -8.77 -7.86 -9.90
C GLY A 87 -7.36 -8.41 -9.65
N ALA A 88 -6.79 -8.14 -8.48
CA ALA A 88 -5.48 -8.67 -8.08
C ALA A 88 -5.50 -10.20 -7.89
N ALA A 89 -6.60 -10.77 -7.39
CA ALA A 89 -6.79 -12.20 -7.27
C ALA A 89 -6.86 -12.87 -8.66
N VAL A 90 -7.61 -12.30 -9.60
CA VAL A 90 -7.70 -12.79 -10.99
C VAL A 90 -6.36 -12.68 -11.72
N ASN A 91 -5.63 -11.59 -11.52
CA ASN A 91 -4.28 -11.41 -12.08
C ASN A 91 -3.22 -12.33 -11.42
N GLY A 92 -3.51 -12.85 -10.21
CA GLY A 92 -2.58 -13.66 -9.43
C GLY A 92 -1.33 -12.90 -8.94
N ALA A 93 -1.36 -11.57 -8.95
CA ALA A 93 -0.25 -10.71 -8.55
C ALA A 93 -0.74 -9.37 -8.00
N CYS A 94 -0.01 -8.83 -7.01
CA CYS A 94 -0.16 -7.45 -6.55
C CYS A 94 0.59 -6.47 -7.46
N SER A 95 0.39 -5.16 -7.28
CA SER A 95 1.03 -4.11 -8.10
C SER A 95 2.55 -4.26 -8.20
N PHE A 96 3.25 -4.53 -7.10
CA PHE A 96 4.70 -4.70 -7.10
C PHE A 96 5.15 -5.96 -7.85
N SER A 97 4.46 -7.09 -7.66
CA SER A 97 4.77 -8.35 -8.36
C SER A 97 4.46 -8.27 -9.86
N THR A 98 3.39 -7.56 -10.24
CA THR A 98 3.09 -7.26 -11.65
C THR A 98 4.24 -6.50 -12.30
N LEU A 99 4.75 -5.46 -11.63
CA LEU A 99 5.88 -4.66 -12.14
C LEU A 99 7.17 -5.45 -12.23
N SER A 100 7.51 -6.27 -11.22
CA SER A 100 8.71 -7.09 -11.28
C SER A 100 8.63 -8.14 -12.39
N ARG A 101 7.50 -8.84 -12.52
CA ARG A 101 7.30 -9.82 -13.60
C ARG A 101 7.35 -9.18 -14.99
N LEU A 102 6.87 -7.94 -15.13
CA LEU A 102 7.01 -7.19 -16.37
C LEU A 102 8.48 -6.87 -16.67
N ALA A 103 9.27 -6.49 -15.66
CA ALA A 103 10.71 -6.28 -15.79
C ALA A 103 11.47 -7.58 -16.13
N ASP A 104 11.01 -8.72 -15.63
CA ASP A 104 11.54 -10.05 -15.97
C ASP A 104 11.17 -10.53 -17.39
N GLY A 105 10.36 -9.77 -18.14
CA GLY A 105 10.01 -10.05 -19.53
C GLY A 105 8.64 -10.71 -19.74
N HIS A 106 7.81 -10.85 -18.72
CA HIS A 106 6.43 -11.34 -18.88
C HIS A 106 5.51 -10.26 -19.48
N LEU A 107 5.53 -10.12 -20.80
CA LEU A 107 4.74 -9.12 -21.53
C LEU A 107 3.23 -9.19 -21.28
N VAL A 108 2.70 -10.34 -20.83
CA VAL A 108 1.28 -10.47 -20.46
C VAL A 108 0.90 -9.48 -19.34
N MET A 109 1.85 -9.11 -18.48
CA MET A 109 1.64 -8.11 -17.42
C MET A 109 1.48 -6.69 -17.92
N LEU A 110 1.87 -6.41 -19.17
CA LEU A 110 1.67 -5.10 -19.76
C LEU A 110 0.17 -4.77 -19.87
N PHE A 111 -0.66 -5.76 -20.22
CA PHE A 111 -2.11 -5.56 -20.30
C PHE A 111 -2.73 -5.15 -18.97
N THR A 112 -2.23 -5.66 -17.85
CA THR A 112 -2.76 -5.30 -16.53
C THR A 112 -2.29 -3.92 -16.09
N VAL A 113 -1.05 -3.55 -16.39
CA VAL A 113 -0.55 -2.19 -16.17
C VAL A 113 -1.31 -1.16 -17.01
N LEU A 114 -1.53 -1.45 -18.30
CA LEU A 114 -2.30 -0.59 -19.19
C LEU A 114 -3.76 -0.49 -18.76
N GLY A 115 -4.41 -1.62 -18.44
CA GLY A 115 -5.78 -1.64 -17.94
C GLY A 115 -5.94 -0.85 -16.64
N TRP A 116 -4.97 -0.93 -15.73
CA TRP A 116 -4.93 -0.13 -14.51
C TRP A 116 -4.81 1.37 -14.81
N GLY A 117 -3.90 1.76 -15.71
CA GLY A 117 -3.74 3.15 -16.14
C GLY A 117 -5.00 3.72 -16.80
N ILE A 118 -5.61 2.98 -17.73
CA ILE A 118 -6.88 3.36 -18.38
C ILE A 118 -8.00 3.48 -17.35
N GLY A 119 -8.07 2.53 -16.40
CA GLY A 119 -9.05 2.56 -15.31
C GLY A 119 -8.94 3.82 -14.44
N ILE A 120 -7.72 4.24 -14.10
CA ILE A 120 -7.49 5.48 -13.34
C ILE A 120 -7.95 6.69 -14.14
N VAL A 121 -7.57 6.81 -15.42
CA VAL A 121 -7.95 7.94 -16.28
C VAL A 121 -9.47 8.01 -16.44
N LEU A 122 -10.12 6.89 -16.73
CA LEU A 122 -11.57 6.81 -16.87
C LEU A 122 -12.27 7.19 -15.55
N PHE A 123 -11.77 6.67 -14.42
CA PHE A 123 -12.33 7.00 -13.11
C PHE A 123 -12.19 8.49 -12.79
N GLN A 124 -11.04 9.10 -13.10
CA GLN A 124 -10.84 10.54 -12.95
C GLN A 124 -11.80 11.35 -13.83
N HIS A 125 -12.05 10.93 -15.06
CA HIS A 125 -13.02 11.60 -15.92
C HIS A 125 -14.46 11.50 -15.40
N VAL A 126 -14.83 10.37 -14.79
CA VAL A 126 -16.17 10.17 -14.22
C VAL A 126 -16.34 10.89 -12.87
N THR A 127 -15.27 11.01 -12.08
CA THR A 127 -15.31 11.53 -10.69
C THR A 127 -14.76 12.94 -10.53
N SER A 128 -14.35 13.60 -11.61
CA SER A 128 -13.81 14.97 -11.63
C SER A 128 -14.75 16.03 -11.02
N GLY A 129 -16.02 15.70 -10.78
CA GLY A 129 -16.98 16.55 -10.05
C GLY A 129 -17.10 16.29 -8.54
N ILE A 130 -16.47 15.25 -7.97
CA ILE A 130 -16.66 14.83 -6.57
C ILE A 130 -15.36 15.04 -5.79
N HIS A 131 -15.15 16.25 -5.27
CA HIS A 131 -14.11 16.50 -4.28
C HIS A 131 -14.61 16.02 -2.92
N LEU A 132 -14.15 14.84 -2.48
CA LEU A 132 -14.40 14.41 -1.11
C LEU A 132 -13.53 15.24 -0.15
N PRO A 133 -14.11 15.83 0.91
CA PRO A 133 -13.33 16.59 1.88
C PRO A 133 -12.31 15.67 2.55
N ALA A 134 -11.04 16.03 2.45
CA ALA A 134 -10.00 15.45 3.29
C ALA A 134 -10.28 15.93 4.72
N VAL A 135 -10.74 15.02 5.57
CA VAL A 135 -10.87 15.32 7.00
C VAL A 135 -9.47 15.22 7.58
N ALA A 136 -8.92 16.36 8.02
CA ALA A 136 -7.70 16.41 8.82
C ALA A 136 -7.97 15.77 10.18
N GLY A 137 -7.90 14.44 10.23
CA GLY A 137 -7.98 13.68 11.47
C GLY A 137 -6.65 13.78 12.20
N SER A 138 -6.54 14.72 13.15
CA SER A 138 -5.49 14.64 14.17
C SER A 138 -5.78 13.39 15.01
N ILE A 139 -4.90 12.39 14.93
CA ILE A 139 -5.01 11.22 15.80
C ILE A 139 -4.58 11.70 17.20
N PRO A 140 -5.44 11.71 18.22
CA PRO A 140 -4.98 11.98 19.57
C PRO A 140 -4.07 10.81 19.97
N VAL A 141 -2.85 11.14 20.39
CA VAL A 141 -1.81 10.23 20.95
C VAL A 141 -2.38 9.29 22.03
N ALA A 142 -3.52 9.63 22.62
CA ALA A 142 -4.26 8.80 23.57
C ALA A 142 -4.72 7.43 23.01
N LEU A 143 -4.97 7.27 21.70
CA LEU A 143 -5.45 5.99 21.14
C LEU A 143 -4.33 5.01 20.74
N THR A 144 -3.05 5.42 20.79
CA THR A 144 -1.90 4.52 20.61
C THR A 144 -1.46 3.84 21.91
N LEU A 145 -1.95 4.28 23.07
CA LEU A 145 -1.62 3.70 24.37
C LEU A 145 -2.39 2.40 24.76
N PRO A 146 -3.68 2.19 24.44
CA PRO A 146 -4.43 1.07 25.00
C PRO A 146 -4.17 -0.27 24.30
N LEU A 147 -3.34 -0.30 23.24
CA LEU A 147 -2.93 -1.53 22.55
C LEU A 147 -1.58 -2.09 23.03
N PHE A 148 -0.93 -1.41 23.99
CA PHE A 148 0.33 -1.83 24.63
C PHE A 148 0.16 -2.25 26.10
N LEU A 149 -1.09 -2.38 26.60
CA LEU A 149 -1.39 -2.94 27.92
C LEU A 149 -2.22 -4.22 27.81
#